data_AF-A0AAT9GD36-F1
#
_entry.id   AF-A0AAT9GD36-F1
#
_cell.length_a   1.000
_cell.length_b   1.000
_cell.length_c   1.000
_cell.angle_alpha   90.00
_cell.angle_beta   90.00
_cell.angle_gamma   90.00
#
_symmetry.space_group_name_H-M   'P 1'
#
loop_
_entity.id
_entity.type
_entity.pdbx_description
1 polymer ?
#
loop_
_entity_poly.entity_id
_entity_poly.type
_entity_poly.pdbx_seq_one_letter_code
_entity_poly.pdbx_strand_id
1 'polypeptide(L)'
;MSKKTMLANCYDLLKVKQSATLGEIKEAYKKLSKEYDAYVSLEGDELIERTSEWIRIQEAYNVLSDLVKEREIISHPTFVVQSMTIDSIKKNKECGKLALEILNVMAYFNSYDLPEAILLGLIYRDSSLAVLLASSVDLLVEYGMIYQTEYMLSIDKQTQSNVRLMLKRQGEHKAVLCRALKLLEEVIKDGILDMKLFSLHAEHVFDYANEYPELEEKCERILNFLSDNNNRM
;
A
#
# COMPACT_ATOMS: atom_id res chain seq x y z
N MET A 1 2.05 8.43 -26.80
CA MET A 1 1.19 9.52 -26.26
C MET A 1 1.74 9.94 -24.91
N SER A 2 1.87 11.24 -24.62
CA SER A 2 2.41 11.70 -23.32
C SER A 2 1.36 11.54 -22.19
N LYS A 3 1.80 11.33 -20.94
CA LYS A 3 0.89 11.29 -19.77
C LYS A 3 0.02 12.55 -19.67
N LYS A 4 0.57 13.71 -20.02
CA LYS A 4 -0.16 14.99 -20.06
C LYS A 4 -1.30 14.98 -21.09
N THR A 5 -1.03 14.45 -22.29
CA THR A 5 -2.04 14.32 -23.35
C THR A 5 -3.13 13.33 -22.95
N MET A 6 -2.77 12.21 -22.32
CA MET A 6 -3.74 11.24 -21.80
C MET A 6 -4.70 11.88 -20.79
N LEU A 7 -4.16 12.65 -19.84
CA LEU A 7 -4.98 13.28 -18.79
C LEU A 7 -5.90 14.35 -19.34
N ALA A 8 -5.44 15.17 -20.28
CA ALA A 8 -6.28 16.16 -20.95
C ALA A 8 -7.50 15.48 -21.60
N ASN A 9 -7.28 14.37 -22.32
CA ASN A 9 -8.36 13.59 -22.91
C ASN A 9 -9.35 13.05 -21.86
N CYS A 10 -8.89 12.63 -20.67
CA CYS A 10 -9.81 12.17 -19.62
C CYS A 10 -10.73 13.30 -19.10
N TYR A 11 -10.19 14.51 -18.91
CA TYR A 11 -10.99 15.67 -18.50
C TYR A 11 -12.02 16.05 -19.57
N ASP A 12 -11.62 16.01 -20.84
CA ASP A 12 -12.50 16.29 -21.98
C ASP A 12 -13.62 15.25 -22.10
N LEU A 13 -13.31 13.95 -21.95
CA LEU A 13 -14.29 12.85 -21.97
C LEU A 13 -15.35 12.99 -20.89
N LEU A 14 -14.94 13.37 -19.67
CA LEU A 14 -15.88 13.63 -18.57
C LEU A 14 -16.53 15.01 -18.62
N LYS A 15 -16.12 15.88 -19.55
CA LYS A 15 -16.61 17.26 -19.70
C LYS A 15 -16.43 18.08 -18.42
N VAL A 16 -15.31 17.87 -17.72
CA VAL A 16 -14.95 18.57 -16.47
C VAL A 16 -13.64 19.34 -16.63
N LYS A 17 -13.47 20.40 -15.82
CA LYS A 17 -12.23 21.18 -15.82
C LYS A 17 -11.10 20.41 -15.12
N GLN A 18 -9.85 20.73 -15.44
CA GLN A 18 -8.67 20.18 -14.75
C GLN A 18 -8.62 20.49 -13.24
N SER A 19 -9.34 21.53 -12.82
CA SER A 19 -9.50 21.94 -11.42
C SER A 19 -10.69 21.25 -10.73
N ALA A 20 -11.37 20.32 -11.38
CA ALA A 20 -12.54 19.66 -10.82
C ALA A 20 -12.18 18.85 -9.56
N THR A 21 -13.04 18.95 -8.57
CA THR A 21 -13.02 18.17 -7.33
C THR A 21 -13.49 16.74 -7.59
N LEU A 22 -13.22 15.84 -6.65
CA LEU A 22 -13.72 14.46 -6.72
C LEU A 22 -15.27 14.40 -6.79
N GLY A 23 -15.95 15.35 -6.14
CA GLY A 23 -17.40 15.50 -6.20
C GLY A 23 -17.89 15.79 -7.61
N GLU A 24 -17.32 16.81 -8.26
CA GLU A 24 -17.67 17.21 -9.63
C GLU A 24 -17.39 16.09 -10.65
N ILE A 25 -16.29 15.35 -10.49
CA ILE A 25 -15.95 14.19 -11.33
C ILE A 25 -17.02 13.09 -11.19
N LYS A 26 -17.45 12.77 -9.96
CA LYS A 26 -18.49 11.77 -9.70
C LYS A 26 -19.85 12.18 -10.26
N GLU A 27 -20.21 13.46 -10.11
CA GLU A 27 -21.47 13.99 -10.65
C GLU A 27 -21.50 13.97 -12.18
N ALA A 28 -20.39 14.36 -12.82
CA ALA A 28 -20.26 14.31 -14.28
C ALA A 28 -20.38 12.86 -14.81
N TYR A 29 -19.67 11.91 -14.19
CA TYR A 29 -19.77 10.50 -14.53
C TYR A 29 -21.21 9.96 -14.36
N LYS A 30 -21.87 10.30 -13.25
CA LYS A 30 -23.27 9.90 -13.01
C LYS A 30 -24.22 10.45 -14.08
N LYS A 31 -23.99 11.68 -14.56
CA LYS A 31 -24.77 12.27 -15.65
C LYS A 31 -24.56 11.50 -16.96
N LEU A 32 -23.31 11.22 -17.33
CA LEU A 32 -22.97 10.48 -18.55
C LEU A 32 -23.49 9.03 -18.51
N SER A 33 -23.49 8.39 -17.34
CA SER A 33 -24.08 7.05 -17.16
C SER A 33 -25.56 7.04 -17.48
N LYS A 34 -26.32 8.02 -16.97
CA LYS A 34 -27.75 8.14 -17.26
C LYS A 34 -28.02 8.42 -18.74
N GLU A 35 -27.16 9.21 -19.38
CA GLU A 35 -27.24 9.46 -20.82
C GLU A 35 -27.04 8.15 -21.58
N TYR A 36 -25.99 7.38 -21.25
CA TYR A 36 -25.73 6.07 -21.86
C TYR A 36 -26.91 5.09 -21.68
N ASP A 37 -27.45 4.97 -20.46
CA ASP A 37 -28.56 4.06 -20.16
C ASP A 37 -29.81 4.34 -21.00
N ALA A 38 -30.03 5.61 -21.39
CA ALA A 38 -31.15 5.99 -22.26
C ALA A 38 -30.96 5.53 -23.73
N TYR A 39 -29.75 5.17 -24.14
CA TYR A 39 -29.39 4.74 -25.50
C TYR A 39 -29.19 3.23 -25.65
N VAL A 40 -29.24 2.45 -24.57
CA VAL A 40 -29.06 0.98 -24.59
C VAL A 40 -30.14 0.25 -25.42
N SER A 41 -31.18 0.96 -25.88
CA SER A 41 -32.19 0.46 -26.82
C SER A 41 -31.80 0.57 -28.31
N LEU A 42 -30.60 1.07 -28.64
CA LEU A 42 -30.09 1.14 -30.03
C LEU A 42 -29.54 -0.21 -30.51
N GLU A 43 -29.61 -0.49 -31.81
CA GLU A 43 -29.09 -1.70 -32.43
C GLU A 43 -28.06 -1.36 -33.53
N GLY A 44 -27.16 -2.30 -33.86
CA GLY A 44 -26.21 -2.17 -34.96
C GLY A 44 -24.95 -1.35 -34.63
N ASP A 45 -24.33 -0.76 -35.65
CA ASP A 45 -23.02 -0.10 -35.54
C ASP A 45 -23.03 1.11 -34.57
N GLU A 46 -24.17 1.79 -34.42
CA GLU A 46 -24.33 2.92 -33.50
C GLU A 46 -24.19 2.48 -32.02
N LEU A 47 -24.67 1.29 -31.68
CA LEU A 47 -24.49 0.70 -30.35
C LEU A 47 -23.00 0.42 -30.09
N ILE A 48 -22.28 -0.12 -31.07
CA ILE A 48 -20.85 -0.46 -30.94
C ILE A 48 -20.01 0.80 -30.68
N GLU A 49 -20.25 1.88 -31.43
CA GLU A 49 -19.56 3.15 -31.22
C GLU A 49 -19.89 3.75 -29.85
N ARG A 50 -21.16 3.71 -29.45
CA ARG A 50 -21.59 4.24 -28.15
C ARG A 50 -21.03 3.43 -26.98
N THR A 51 -21.00 2.10 -27.07
CA THR A 51 -20.36 1.25 -26.07
C THR A 51 -18.86 1.52 -25.99
N SER A 52 -18.19 1.73 -27.13
CA SER A 52 -16.76 2.09 -27.16
C SER A 52 -16.49 3.45 -26.51
N GLU A 53 -17.33 4.45 -26.76
CA GLU A 53 -17.28 5.76 -26.08
C GLU A 53 -17.50 5.61 -24.57
N TRP A 54 -18.48 4.80 -24.17
CA TRP A 54 -18.80 4.55 -22.78
C TRP A 54 -17.64 3.91 -22.01
N ILE A 55 -16.97 2.90 -22.58
CA ILE A 55 -15.78 2.28 -21.98
C ILE A 55 -14.71 3.35 -21.70
N ARG A 56 -14.44 4.24 -22.66
CA ARG A 56 -13.46 5.33 -22.49
C ARG A 56 -13.87 6.31 -21.39
N ILE A 57 -15.17 6.59 -21.23
CA ILE A 57 -15.70 7.43 -20.14
C ILE A 57 -15.47 6.74 -18.78
N GLN A 58 -15.72 5.43 -18.68
CA GLN A 58 -15.48 4.67 -17.46
C GLN A 58 -13.99 4.66 -17.09
N GLU A 59 -13.11 4.42 -18.06
CA GLU A 59 -11.66 4.50 -17.87
C GLU A 59 -11.21 5.90 -17.44
N ALA A 60 -11.72 6.95 -18.09
CA ALA A 60 -11.43 8.34 -17.73
C ALA A 60 -11.87 8.66 -16.29
N TYR A 61 -13.05 8.19 -15.88
CA TYR A 61 -13.54 8.33 -14.52
C TYR A 61 -12.63 7.65 -13.50
N ASN A 62 -12.20 6.41 -13.76
CA ASN A 62 -11.31 5.67 -12.86
C ASN A 62 -9.98 6.41 -12.71
N VAL A 63 -9.37 6.80 -13.83
CA VAL A 63 -8.10 7.54 -13.85
C VAL A 63 -8.21 8.86 -13.08
N LEU A 64 -9.21 9.71 -13.39
CA LEU A 64 -9.33 11.01 -12.72
C LEU A 64 -9.71 10.88 -11.25
N SER A 65 -10.57 9.94 -10.90
CA SER A 65 -10.97 9.71 -9.51
C SER A 65 -9.77 9.34 -8.65
N ASP A 66 -8.92 8.42 -9.11
CA ASP A 66 -7.75 8.00 -8.35
C ASP A 66 -6.69 9.10 -8.27
N LEU A 67 -6.49 9.86 -9.35
CA LEU A 67 -5.56 10.98 -9.34
C LEU A 67 -5.98 12.12 -8.41
N VAL A 68 -7.26 12.47 -8.37
CA VAL A 68 -7.76 13.53 -7.49
C VAL A 68 -7.75 13.07 -6.03
N LYS A 69 -8.15 11.83 -5.74
CA LYS A 69 -8.00 11.25 -4.39
C LYS A 69 -6.56 11.29 -3.92
N GLU A 70 -5.61 10.86 -4.76
CA GLU A 70 -4.18 10.91 -4.43
C GLU A 70 -3.75 12.35 -4.15
N ARG A 71 -4.14 13.31 -5.00
CA ARG A 71 -3.83 14.74 -4.81
C ARG A 71 -4.36 15.27 -3.48
N GLU A 72 -5.61 14.94 -3.14
CA GLU A 72 -6.24 15.34 -1.88
C GLU A 72 -5.45 14.78 -0.68
N ILE A 73 -5.12 13.48 -0.70
CA ILE A 73 -4.33 12.83 0.36
C ILE A 73 -2.97 13.50 0.52
N ILE A 74 -2.22 13.72 -0.56
CA ILE A 74 -0.85 14.25 -0.46
C ILE A 74 -0.82 15.73 -0.07
N SER A 75 -1.92 16.44 -0.28
CA SER A 75 -2.10 17.83 0.16
C SER A 75 -2.61 17.94 1.59
N HIS A 76 -3.08 16.83 2.18
CA HIS A 76 -3.61 16.82 3.53
C HIS A 76 -2.50 17.11 4.55
N PRO A 77 -2.75 17.98 5.57
CA PRO A 77 -1.73 18.35 6.56
C PRO A 77 -1.05 17.15 7.23
N THR A 78 -1.82 16.12 7.57
CA THR A 78 -1.29 14.87 8.16
C THR A 78 -0.25 14.20 7.26
N PHE A 79 -0.51 14.09 5.95
CA PHE A 79 0.44 13.48 5.02
C PHE A 79 1.73 14.29 4.94
N VAL A 80 1.61 15.63 4.87
CA VAL A 80 2.75 16.55 4.81
C VAL A 80 3.60 16.43 6.08
N VAL A 81 2.97 16.45 7.26
CA VAL A 81 3.66 16.30 8.55
C VAL A 81 4.38 14.96 8.61
N GLN A 82 3.72 13.86 8.24
CA GLN A 82 4.35 12.53 8.25
C GLN A 82 5.52 12.42 7.25
N SER A 83 5.42 13.07 6.09
CA SER A 83 6.55 13.14 5.14
C SER A 83 7.75 13.87 5.76
N MET A 84 7.51 14.98 6.44
CA MET A 84 8.57 15.74 7.14
C MET A 84 9.14 14.96 8.33
N THR A 85 8.31 14.19 9.03
CA THR A 85 8.73 13.29 10.11
C THR A 85 9.67 12.21 9.56
N ILE A 86 9.31 11.55 8.47
CA ILE A 86 10.17 10.56 7.79
C ILE A 86 11.51 11.18 7.37
N ASP A 87 11.50 12.40 6.83
CA ASP A 87 12.73 13.13 6.49
C ASP A 87 13.58 13.47 7.73
N SER A 88 12.95 13.62 8.89
CA SER A 88 13.65 13.87 10.17
C SER A 88 14.26 12.59 10.72
N ILE A 89 13.51 11.49 10.72
CA ILE A 89 13.99 10.14 11.08
C ILE A 89 15.20 9.77 10.23
N LYS A 90 15.13 10.02 8.91
CA LYS A 90 16.23 9.76 7.96
C LYS A 90 17.56 10.43 8.34
N LYS A 91 17.52 11.55 9.07
CA LYS A 91 18.72 12.29 9.50
C LYS A 91 19.37 11.72 10.76
N ASN A 92 18.68 10.85 11.50
CA ASN A 92 19.26 10.15 12.64
C ASN A 92 20.34 9.17 12.12
N LYS A 93 21.59 9.43 12.49
CA LYS A 93 22.76 8.65 11.99
C LYS A 93 22.91 7.30 12.66
N GLU A 94 22.34 7.12 13.85
CA GLU A 94 22.48 5.90 14.64
C GLU A 94 21.51 4.85 14.13
N CYS A 95 20.20 5.10 14.28
CA CYS A 95 19.16 4.12 14.02
C CYS A 95 18.18 4.52 12.90
N GLY A 96 18.27 5.73 12.35
CA GLY A 96 17.28 6.26 11.40
C GLY A 96 17.05 5.40 10.16
N LYS A 97 18.10 4.77 9.62
CA LYS A 97 17.96 3.87 8.47
C LYS A 97 17.14 2.62 8.80
N LEU A 98 17.42 1.99 9.94
CA LEU A 98 16.71 0.79 10.38
C LEU A 98 15.28 1.14 10.82
N ALA A 99 15.07 2.26 11.49
CA ALA A 99 13.74 2.78 11.81
C ALA A 99 12.86 2.93 10.56
N LEU A 100 13.39 3.52 9.48
CA LEU A 100 12.63 3.61 8.22
C LEU A 100 12.40 2.24 7.58
N GLU A 101 13.33 1.31 7.70
CA GLU A 101 13.14 -0.06 7.19
C GLU A 101 12.03 -0.80 7.95
N ILE A 102 11.98 -0.68 9.28
CA ILE A 102 10.89 -1.19 10.12
C ILE A 102 9.55 -0.58 9.69
N LEU A 103 9.47 0.76 9.64
CA LEU A 103 8.24 1.47 9.29
C LEU A 103 7.72 1.06 7.90
N ASN A 104 8.62 0.98 6.93
CA ASN A 104 8.27 0.59 5.56
C ASN A 104 7.72 -0.83 5.49
N VAL A 105 8.36 -1.78 6.17
CA VAL A 105 7.89 -3.17 6.23
C VAL A 105 6.54 -3.24 6.95
N MET A 106 6.40 -2.60 8.11
CA MET A 106 5.14 -2.55 8.88
C MET A 106 3.97 -1.99 8.07
N ALA A 107 4.23 -1.15 7.07
CA ALA A 107 3.21 -0.63 6.17
C ALA A 107 2.49 -1.73 5.36
N TYR A 108 3.09 -2.92 5.21
CA TYR A 108 2.53 -4.06 4.50
C TYR A 108 2.07 -5.21 5.39
N PHE A 109 2.47 -5.23 6.66
CA PHE A 109 1.96 -6.18 7.64
C PHE A 109 0.58 -5.73 8.15
N ASN A 110 -0.15 -6.63 8.82
CA ASN A 110 -1.36 -6.22 9.54
C ASN A 110 -1.04 -5.07 10.52
N SER A 111 -1.96 -4.11 10.61
CA SER A 111 -1.73 -2.81 11.29
C SER A 111 -1.56 -2.88 12.81
N TYR A 112 -1.82 -4.03 13.43
CA TYR A 112 -1.77 -4.22 14.87
C TYR A 112 -1.13 -5.55 15.22
N ASP A 113 -0.65 -5.63 16.47
CA ASP A 113 -0.10 -6.82 17.12
C ASP A 113 1.04 -7.51 16.35
N LEU A 114 1.86 -6.74 15.63
CA LEU A 114 3.04 -7.29 14.96
C LEU A 114 4.09 -7.70 16.01
N PRO A 115 4.45 -8.99 16.13
CA PRO A 115 5.50 -9.40 17.05
C PRO A 115 6.83 -8.79 16.66
N GLU A 116 7.50 -8.13 17.60
CA GLU A 116 8.84 -7.57 17.38
C GLU A 116 9.85 -8.64 16.93
N ALA A 117 9.61 -9.90 17.32
CA ALA A 117 10.38 -11.06 16.87
C ALA A 117 10.45 -11.20 15.34
N ILE A 118 9.41 -10.79 14.59
CA ILE A 118 9.44 -10.81 13.12
C ILE A 118 10.50 -9.82 12.59
N LEU A 119 10.71 -8.70 13.27
CA LEU A 119 11.68 -7.68 12.87
C LEU A 119 13.12 -8.06 13.21
N LEU A 120 13.36 -9.08 14.05
CA LEU A 120 14.71 -9.61 14.28
C LEU A 120 15.35 -10.09 12.96
N GLY A 121 14.53 -10.56 12.00
CA GLY A 121 14.99 -10.91 10.67
C GLY A 121 15.69 -9.77 9.91
N LEU A 122 15.48 -8.50 10.29
CA LEU A 122 16.16 -7.34 9.71
C LEU A 122 17.62 -7.23 10.19
N ILE A 123 17.92 -7.74 11.39
CA ILE A 123 19.24 -7.62 12.04
C ILE A 123 19.95 -8.96 12.22
N TYR A 124 19.34 -10.06 11.75
CA TYR A 124 19.71 -11.46 12.03
C TYR A 124 21.17 -11.86 11.76
N ARG A 125 21.96 -11.00 11.10
CA ARG A 125 23.37 -11.24 10.83
C ARG A 125 24.29 -10.86 12.00
N ASP A 126 23.78 -10.13 13.00
CA ASP A 126 24.58 -9.64 14.10
C ASP A 126 23.72 -9.36 15.35
N SER A 127 23.79 -10.25 16.34
CA SER A 127 23.06 -10.13 17.61
C SER A 127 23.46 -8.86 18.41
N SER A 128 24.61 -8.25 18.12
CA SER A 128 25.00 -6.97 18.73
C SER A 128 24.14 -5.80 18.24
N LEU A 129 23.37 -5.99 17.16
CA LEU A 129 22.42 -5.01 16.63
C LEU A 129 21.03 -5.06 17.28
N ALA A 130 20.80 -5.91 18.28
CA ALA A 130 19.55 -5.92 19.03
C ALA A 130 19.26 -4.57 19.70
N VAL A 131 20.30 -3.91 20.22
CA VAL A 131 20.20 -2.55 20.77
C VAL A 131 19.78 -1.56 19.67
N LEU A 132 20.29 -1.73 18.46
CA LEU A 132 19.95 -0.88 17.33
C LEU A 132 18.48 -1.05 16.91
N LEU A 133 17.95 -2.27 16.96
CA LEU A 133 16.53 -2.53 16.71
C LEU A 133 15.66 -1.82 17.74
N ALA A 134 15.95 -1.99 19.04
CA ALA A 134 15.23 -1.31 20.11
C ALA A 134 15.26 0.22 19.95
N SER A 135 16.44 0.80 19.74
CA SER A 135 16.56 2.26 19.49
C SER A 135 15.86 2.73 18.21
N SER A 136 15.69 1.85 17.21
CA SER A 136 14.93 2.16 16.00
C SER A 136 13.43 2.18 16.26
N VAL A 137 12.93 1.22 17.05
CA VAL A 137 11.53 1.17 17.51
C VAL A 137 11.22 2.38 18.39
N ASP A 138 12.08 2.68 19.37
CA ASP A 138 11.93 3.85 20.25
C ASP A 138 11.83 5.15 19.46
N LEU A 139 12.68 5.32 18.44
CA LEU A 139 12.64 6.49 17.57
C LEU A 139 11.29 6.61 16.85
N LEU A 140 10.74 5.51 16.33
CA LEU A 140 9.44 5.53 15.66
C LEU A 140 8.29 5.82 16.63
N VAL A 141 8.37 5.34 17.87
CA VAL A 141 7.40 5.62 18.93
C VAL A 141 7.47 7.09 19.34
N GLU A 142 8.67 7.65 19.51
CA GLU A 142 8.88 9.07 19.85
C GLU A 142 8.26 10.00 18.79
N TYR A 143 8.43 9.66 17.51
CA TYR A 143 7.82 10.40 16.41
C TYR A 143 6.33 10.10 16.19
N GLY A 144 5.74 9.19 16.96
CA GLY A 144 4.33 8.80 16.86
C GLY A 144 3.99 8.09 15.55
N MET A 145 4.95 7.44 14.91
CA MET A 145 4.75 6.71 13.65
C MET A 145 4.26 5.28 13.90
N ILE A 146 4.58 4.72 15.07
CA ILE A 146 4.10 3.41 15.54
C ILE A 146 3.78 3.47 17.04
N TYR A 147 3.14 2.43 17.54
CA TYR A 147 2.86 2.19 18.95
C TYR A 147 3.44 0.85 19.37
N GLN A 148 3.95 0.76 20.59
CA GLN A 148 4.47 -0.46 21.17
C GLN A 148 3.71 -0.80 22.45
N THR A 149 3.26 -2.04 22.56
CA THR A 149 2.68 -2.62 23.77
C THR A 149 3.38 -3.93 24.04
N GLU A 150 4.16 -4.01 25.12
CA GLU A 150 5.05 -5.14 25.40
C GLU A 150 5.95 -5.46 24.18
N TYR A 151 5.82 -6.66 23.60
CA TYR A 151 6.59 -7.13 22.45
C TYR A 151 5.81 -7.01 21.12
N MET A 152 4.74 -6.22 21.12
CA MET A 152 3.83 -6.05 19.98
C MET A 152 3.88 -4.62 19.45
N LEU A 153 3.94 -4.50 18.12
CA LEU A 153 4.02 -3.23 17.41
C LEU A 153 2.76 -3.00 16.59
N SER A 154 2.28 -1.76 16.59
CA SER A 154 1.09 -1.33 15.85
C SER A 154 1.36 -0.04 15.08
N ILE A 155 0.67 0.15 13.96
CA ILE A 155 0.71 1.36 13.13
C ILE A 155 -0.73 1.75 12.84
N ASP A 156 -1.10 3.01 13.06
CA ASP A 156 -2.46 3.41 12.74
C ASP A 156 -2.71 3.32 11.22
N LYS A 157 -3.96 3.02 10.84
CA LYS A 157 -4.33 2.77 9.44
C LYS A 157 -4.03 3.95 8.52
N GLN A 158 -4.08 5.19 9.02
CA GLN A 158 -3.81 6.37 8.23
C GLN A 158 -2.31 6.49 7.95
N THR A 159 -1.46 6.37 8.97
CA THR A 159 0.00 6.35 8.83
C THR A 159 0.44 5.19 7.94
N GLN A 160 -0.12 3.99 8.15
CA GLN A 160 0.15 2.83 7.31
C GLN A 160 -0.13 3.12 5.81
N SER A 161 -1.30 3.69 5.53
CA SER A 161 -1.70 4.02 4.15
C SER A 161 -0.85 5.14 3.55
N ASN A 162 -0.50 6.15 4.34
CA ASN A 162 0.36 7.25 3.90
C ASN A 162 1.79 6.78 3.59
N VAL A 163 2.37 5.91 4.43
CA VAL A 163 3.69 5.30 4.18
C VAL A 163 3.67 4.49 2.88
N ARG A 164 2.65 3.64 2.66
CA ARG A 164 2.49 2.91 1.39
C ARG A 164 2.41 3.85 0.18
N LEU A 165 1.64 4.93 0.29
CA LEU A 165 1.53 5.92 -0.78
C LEU A 165 2.87 6.60 -1.07
N MET A 166 3.64 6.96 -0.03
CA MET A 166 4.98 7.52 -0.19
C MET A 166 5.93 6.54 -0.90
N LEU A 167 5.91 5.26 -0.51
CA LEU A 167 6.70 4.21 -1.15
C LEU A 167 6.30 3.98 -2.61
N LYS A 168 5.00 4.02 -2.92
CA LYS A 168 4.49 3.92 -4.30
C LYS A 168 5.00 5.07 -5.16
N ARG A 169 4.97 6.31 -4.64
CA ARG A 169 5.48 7.50 -5.32
C ARG A 169 7.00 7.48 -5.53
N GLN A 170 7.74 6.83 -4.63
CA GLN A 170 9.19 6.65 -4.75
C GLN A 170 9.59 5.45 -5.62
N GLY A 171 8.64 4.58 -6.00
CA GLY A 171 8.94 3.35 -6.73
C GLY A 171 9.54 2.23 -5.87
N GLU A 172 9.54 2.38 -4.55
CA GLU A 172 10.19 1.47 -3.60
C GLU A 172 9.26 0.36 -3.08
N HIS A 173 7.94 0.49 -3.29
CA HIS A 173 6.90 -0.42 -2.79
C HIS A 173 7.19 -1.91 -3.06
N LYS A 174 7.57 -2.31 -4.29
CA LYS A 174 7.89 -3.70 -4.63
C LYS A 174 9.11 -4.21 -3.87
N ALA A 175 10.15 -3.37 -3.74
CA ALA A 175 11.37 -3.73 -3.02
C ALA A 175 11.11 -3.94 -1.52
N VAL A 176 10.20 -3.15 -0.94
CA VAL A 176 9.76 -3.31 0.46
C VAL A 176 8.91 -4.57 0.63
N LEU A 177 7.96 -4.84 -0.28
CA LEU A 177 7.17 -6.09 -0.26
C LEU A 177 8.06 -7.34 -0.33
N CYS A 178 9.08 -7.32 -1.20
CA CYS A 178 10.05 -8.41 -1.27
C CYS A 178 10.80 -8.62 0.07
N ARG A 179 11.07 -7.53 0.83
CA ARG A 179 11.68 -7.63 2.17
C ARG A 179 10.69 -8.16 3.20
N ALA A 180 9.44 -7.70 3.17
CA ALA A 180 8.37 -8.21 4.03
C ALA A 180 8.19 -9.73 3.87
N LEU A 181 8.10 -10.22 2.64
CA LEU A 181 8.03 -11.66 2.33
C LEU A 181 9.27 -12.42 2.83
N LYS A 182 10.46 -11.82 2.69
CA LYS A 182 11.69 -12.45 3.18
C LYS A 182 11.69 -12.57 4.71
N LEU A 183 11.19 -11.58 5.43
CA LEU A 183 11.07 -11.67 6.90
C LEU A 183 10.16 -12.82 7.31
N LEU A 184 9.02 -13.00 6.64
CA LEU A 184 8.15 -14.15 6.85
C LEU A 184 8.89 -15.47 6.57
N GLU A 185 9.69 -15.55 5.49
CA GLU A 185 10.51 -16.74 5.17
C GLU A 185 11.56 -17.05 6.27
N GLU A 186 12.21 -16.04 6.86
CA GLU A 186 13.20 -16.27 7.95
C GLU A 186 12.51 -16.73 9.24
N VAL A 187 11.40 -16.09 9.57
CA VAL A 187 10.57 -16.40 10.73
C VAL A 187 10.08 -17.85 10.70
N ILE A 188 9.75 -18.38 9.52
CA ILE A 188 9.43 -19.81 9.32
C ILE A 188 10.61 -20.73 9.68
N LYS A 189 11.83 -20.36 9.26
CA LYS A 189 13.03 -21.20 9.51
C LYS A 189 13.37 -21.28 11.00
N ASP A 190 13.09 -20.21 11.73
CA ASP A 190 13.39 -20.13 13.15
C ASP A 190 12.41 -20.96 14.01
N GLY A 191 11.24 -21.30 13.45
CA GLY A 191 10.27 -22.21 14.10
C GLY A 191 9.55 -21.61 15.31
N ILE A 192 9.67 -20.29 15.54
CA ILE A 192 9.09 -19.59 16.68
C ILE A 192 7.96 -18.71 16.17
N LEU A 193 6.68 -19.12 16.19
CA LEU A 193 5.54 -18.19 16.36
C LEU A 193 4.26 -18.89 16.85
N ASP A 194 3.39 -18.07 17.43
CA ASP A 194 1.95 -18.26 17.31
C ASP A 194 1.54 -18.27 15.83
N MET A 195 1.14 -19.44 15.33
CA MET A 195 0.77 -19.66 13.93
C MET A 195 -0.43 -18.82 13.47
N LYS A 196 -1.37 -18.51 14.36
CA LYS A 196 -2.56 -17.71 14.03
C LYS A 196 -2.19 -16.25 13.84
N LEU A 197 -1.30 -15.73 14.68
CA LEU A 197 -0.80 -14.37 14.55
C LEU A 197 0.08 -14.25 13.30
N PHE A 198 0.95 -15.24 13.06
CA PHE A 198 1.76 -15.32 11.84
C PHE A 198 0.91 -15.28 10.57
N SER A 199 -0.14 -16.12 10.49
CA SER A 199 -0.98 -16.21 9.30
C SER A 199 -1.69 -14.88 9.00
N LEU A 200 -2.21 -14.20 10.04
CA LEU A 200 -2.84 -12.89 9.91
C LEU A 200 -1.88 -11.86 9.25
N HIS A 201 -0.63 -11.84 9.69
CA HIS A 201 0.37 -10.95 9.13
C HIS A 201 0.77 -11.33 7.70
N ALA A 202 0.92 -12.63 7.43
CA ALA A 202 1.26 -13.14 6.09
C ALA A 202 0.16 -12.84 5.07
N GLU A 203 -1.10 -13.09 5.41
CA GLU A 203 -2.28 -12.78 4.58
C GLU A 203 -2.29 -11.30 4.17
N HIS A 204 -2.09 -10.40 5.15
CA HIS A 204 -2.07 -8.98 4.85
C HIS A 204 -0.89 -8.57 3.95
N VAL A 205 0.28 -9.22 4.05
CA VAL A 205 1.38 -8.99 3.09
C VAL A 205 1.00 -9.49 1.70
N PHE A 206 0.31 -10.63 1.59
CA PHE A 206 -0.13 -11.19 0.30
C PHE A 206 -1.12 -10.32 -0.45
N ASP A 207 -2.05 -9.66 0.27
CA ASP A 207 -3.01 -8.73 -0.33
C ASP A 207 -2.35 -7.68 -1.23
N TYR A 208 -1.15 -7.23 -0.86
CA TYR A 208 -0.36 -6.29 -1.65
C TYR A 208 0.63 -6.96 -2.60
N ALA A 209 1.17 -8.13 -2.23
CA ALA A 209 2.11 -8.86 -3.09
C ALA A 209 1.44 -9.38 -4.37
N ASN A 210 0.13 -9.65 -4.34
CA ASN A 210 -0.66 -10.12 -5.48
C ASN A 210 -0.70 -9.13 -6.67
N GLU A 211 -0.35 -7.85 -6.45
CA GLU A 211 -0.17 -6.89 -7.52
C GLU A 211 1.09 -7.18 -8.38
N TYR A 212 2.00 -8.04 -7.91
CA TYR A 212 3.30 -8.31 -8.53
C TYR A 212 3.46 -9.81 -8.83
N PRO A 213 3.21 -10.26 -10.08
CA PRO A 213 3.36 -11.67 -10.45
C PRO A 213 4.74 -12.26 -10.12
N GLU A 214 5.80 -11.45 -10.11
CA GLU A 214 7.15 -11.94 -9.81
C GLU A 214 7.38 -12.25 -8.33
N LEU A 215 6.42 -11.93 -7.45
CA LEU A 215 6.44 -12.30 -6.03
C LEU A 215 5.60 -13.54 -5.72
N GLU A 216 4.86 -14.08 -6.70
CA GLU A 216 3.94 -15.22 -6.52
C GLU A 216 4.64 -16.45 -5.91
N GLU A 217 5.80 -16.82 -6.45
CA GLU A 217 6.59 -17.96 -5.97
C GLU A 217 6.98 -17.83 -4.48
N LYS A 218 7.23 -16.59 -4.00
CA LYS A 218 7.52 -16.32 -2.58
C LYS A 218 6.27 -16.50 -1.73
N CYS A 219 5.13 -16.00 -2.19
CA CYS A 219 3.85 -16.17 -1.51
C CYS A 219 3.48 -17.66 -1.39
N GLU A 220 3.60 -18.42 -2.48
CA GLU A 220 3.29 -19.86 -2.50
C GLU A 220 4.12 -20.66 -1.50
N ARG A 221 5.42 -20.38 -1.35
CA ARG A 221 6.26 -21.05 -0.34
C ARG A 221 5.75 -20.85 1.08
N ILE A 222 5.37 -19.63 1.43
CA ILE A 222 4.83 -19.30 2.76
C ILE A 222 3.45 -19.94 2.93
N LEU A 223 2.59 -19.91 1.90
CA LEU A 223 1.26 -20.54 1.92
C LEU A 223 1.31 -22.06 2.10
N ASN A 224 2.27 -22.73 1.44
CA ASN A 224 2.47 -24.17 1.60
C ASN A 224 2.86 -24.51 3.05
N PHE A 225 3.76 -23.73 3.66
CA PHE A 225 4.11 -23.88 5.06
C PHE A 225 2.91 -23.69 6.00
N LEU A 226 2.10 -22.65 5.77
CA LEU A 226 0.88 -22.39 6.57
C LEU A 226 -0.12 -23.56 6.47
N SER A 227 -0.29 -24.10 5.26
CA SER A 227 -1.22 -25.21 4.98
C SER A 227 -0.78 -26.52 5.63
N ASP A 228 0.53 -26.82 5.59
CA ASP A 228 1.10 -28.01 6.24
C ASP A 228 0.94 -27.99 7.76
N ASN A 229 0.96 -26.82 8.39
CA ASN A 229 0.78 -26.68 9.84
C ASN A 229 -0.68 -26.65 10.27
N ASN A 230 -1.58 -26.06 9.47
CA ASN A 230 -3.02 -26.10 9.74
C ASN A 230 -3.59 -27.53 9.68
N ASN A 231 -3.00 -28.42 8.89
CA ASN A 231 -3.39 -29.84 8.82
C ASN A 231 -2.84 -30.69 9.99
N ARG A 232 -1.98 -30.12 10.86
CA ARG A 232 -1.36 -30.81 12.01
C ARG A 232 -1.93 -30.40 13.37
N MET A 233 -2.80 -29.41 13.41
CA MET A 233 -3.57 -28.97 14.60
C MET A 233 -4.95 -29.59 14.62
#